data_AF-A0A6J4V2R0-F1
#
_entry.id   AF-A0A6J4V2R0-F1
#
_cell.length_a   1.000
_cell.length_b   1.000
_cell.length_c   1.000
_cell.angle_alpha   90.00
_cell.angle_beta   90.00
_cell.angle_gamma   90.00
#
_symmetry.space_group_name_H-M   'P 1'
#
loop_
_entity.id
_entity.type
_entity.pdbx_description
1 polymer ?
#
loop_
_entity_poly.entity_id
_entity_poly.type
_entity_poly.pdbx_seq_one_letter_code
_entity_poly.pdbx_strand_id
1 'polypeptide(L)'
;MSEKTYSAREIVLSLFPGTDAVLVPLPEPYRFERTPEGLRLLRDGSELLLLAPIAAAGNASTQVLCDLCQRSAPRHYLQMFRAEVPGSKGRRYRYVSLCRDPGGCEARRSGGDTPVEVLLSRVLGN
;
A
#
# COMPACT_ATOMS: atom_id res chain seq x y z
N MET A 1 -9.85 27.20 11.52
CA MET A 1 -8.51 26.84 12.00
C MET A 1 -8.20 25.47 11.44
N SER A 2 -7.35 25.36 10.42
CA SER A 2 -7.02 24.05 9.82
C SER A 2 -6.11 23.31 10.79
N GLU A 3 -6.54 22.12 11.21
CA GLU A 3 -5.79 21.25 12.11
C GLU A 3 -4.51 20.79 11.38
N LYS A 4 -3.34 21.24 11.82
CA LYS A 4 -2.07 20.81 11.24
C LYS A 4 -1.83 19.34 11.63
N THR A 5 -2.01 18.44 10.68
CA THR A 5 -1.59 17.04 10.84
C THR A 5 -0.07 16.98 10.73
N TYR A 6 0.61 16.72 11.83
CA TYR A 6 2.06 16.49 11.86
C TYR A 6 2.37 15.02 11.56
N SER A 7 3.39 14.77 10.75
CA SER A 7 3.95 13.44 10.53
C SER A 7 4.68 12.92 11.77
N ALA A 8 4.79 11.61 11.91
CA ALA A 8 5.56 10.98 13.01
C ALA A 8 7.01 11.50 13.06
N ARG A 9 7.62 11.72 11.88
CA ARG A 9 8.96 12.31 11.75
C ARG A 9 9.01 13.73 12.32
N GLU A 10 8.08 14.60 11.94
CA GLU A 10 8.01 15.97 12.45
C GLU A 10 7.80 16.01 13.96
N ILE A 11 6.97 15.11 14.50
CA ILE A 11 6.79 14.97 15.94
C ILE A 11 8.11 14.57 16.63
N VAL A 12 8.80 13.55 16.12
CA VAL A 12 10.07 13.10 16.71
C VAL A 12 11.14 14.20 16.65
N LEU A 13 11.32 14.85 15.50
CA LEU A 13 12.34 15.89 15.33
C LEU A 13 12.02 17.18 16.12
N SER A 14 10.74 17.48 16.35
CA SER A 14 10.33 18.64 17.16
C SER A 14 10.46 18.39 18.66
N LEU A 15 10.12 17.19 19.13
CA LEU A 15 10.16 16.85 20.56
C LEU A 15 11.53 16.33 21.03
N PHE A 16 12.29 15.67 20.14
CA PHE A 16 13.54 14.97 20.45
C PHE A 16 14.61 15.25 19.38
N PRO A 17 15.16 16.48 19.32
CA PRO A 17 16.08 16.89 18.25
C PRO A 17 17.41 16.12 18.22
N GLY A 18 17.80 15.46 19.32
CA GLY A 18 18.99 14.62 19.41
C GLY A 18 18.77 13.14 19.05
N THR A 19 17.62 12.79 18.46
CA THR A 19 17.32 11.39 18.09
C THR A 19 18.29 10.90 17.02
N ASP A 20 18.90 9.73 17.24
CA ASP A 20 19.78 9.10 16.25
C ASP A 20 19.02 8.88 14.92
N ALA A 21 19.69 9.12 13.78
CA ALA A 21 19.08 9.04 12.47
C ALA A 21 18.40 7.68 12.19
N VAL A 22 18.89 6.59 12.79
CA VAL A 22 18.29 5.25 12.65
C VAL A 22 16.92 5.13 13.34
N LEU A 23 16.66 5.97 14.35
CA LEU A 23 15.43 6.00 15.13
C LEU A 23 14.43 7.05 14.63
N VAL A 24 14.86 7.95 13.74
CA VAL A 24 13.97 8.93 13.14
C VAL A 24 13.08 8.22 12.12
N PRO A 25 11.73 8.33 12.22
CA PRO A 25 10.84 7.76 11.23
C PRO A 25 11.22 8.23 9.82
N LEU A 26 11.33 7.27 8.91
CA LEU A 26 11.56 7.57 7.51
C LEU A 26 10.36 8.36 6.96
N PRO A 27 10.57 9.24 5.97
CA PRO A 27 9.45 9.74 5.18
C PRO A 27 8.67 8.54 4.64
N GLU A 28 7.35 8.60 4.70
CA GLU A 28 6.46 7.63 4.05
C GLU A 28 5.88 8.31 2.79
N PRO A 29 6.65 8.45 1.71
CA PRO A 29 6.17 9.06 0.48
C PRO A 29 4.98 8.30 -0.12
N TYR A 30 4.86 6.99 0.15
CA TYR A 30 3.78 6.19 -0.39
C TYR A 30 2.53 6.17 0.51
N ARG A 31 1.36 6.36 -0.12
CA ARG A 31 0.06 6.22 0.54
C ARG A 31 -0.93 5.45 -0.31
N PHE A 32 -1.75 4.63 0.34
CA PHE A 32 -2.89 4.01 -0.31
C PHE A 32 -4.18 4.78 -0.04
N GLU A 33 -4.90 5.13 -1.10
CA GLU A 33 -6.20 5.76 -1.01
C GLU A 33 -7.27 4.88 -1.65
N ARG A 34 -8.38 4.71 -0.94
CA ARG A 34 -9.52 3.96 -1.45
C ARG A 34 -10.42 4.87 -2.29
N THR A 35 -10.73 4.42 -3.50
CA THR A 35 -11.64 5.09 -4.43
C THR A 35 -12.72 4.13 -4.91
N PRO A 36 -13.77 4.62 -5.60
CA PRO A 36 -14.77 3.75 -6.24
C PRO A 36 -14.17 2.79 -7.27
N GLU A 37 -13.10 3.21 -7.96
CA GLU A 37 -12.44 2.42 -9.00
C GLU A 37 -11.44 1.40 -8.44
N GLY A 38 -10.99 1.58 -7.19
CA GLY A 38 -10.09 0.64 -6.52
C GLY A 38 -9.22 1.27 -5.45
N LEU A 39 -7.96 0.85 -5.41
CA LEU A 39 -6.96 1.36 -4.48
C LEU A 39 -5.90 2.14 -5.27
N ARG A 40 -5.82 3.44 -5.05
CA ARG A 40 -4.77 4.30 -5.61
C ARG A 40 -3.53 4.20 -4.75
N LEU A 41 -2.39 4.03 -5.39
CA LEU A 41 -1.08 4.19 -4.77
C LEU A 41 -0.52 5.54 -5.19
N LEU A 42 -0.37 6.43 -4.22
CA LEU A 42 0.21 7.75 -4.38
C LEU A 42 1.67 7.74 -3.95
N ARG A 43 2.50 8.56 -4.58
CA ARG A 43 3.81 8.95 -4.10
C ARG A 43 3.90 10.46 -4.08
N ASP A 44 4.14 11.05 -2.92
CA ASP A 44 4.26 12.51 -2.76
C ASP A 44 3.03 13.26 -3.35
N GLY A 45 1.85 12.67 -3.21
CA GLY A 45 0.57 13.20 -3.73
C GLY A 45 0.28 12.93 -5.21
N SER A 46 1.21 12.33 -5.95
CA SER A 46 1.02 11.95 -7.37
C SER A 46 0.61 10.48 -7.50
N GLU A 47 -0.41 10.18 -8.31
CA GLU A 47 -0.83 8.80 -8.59
C GLU A 47 0.25 8.06 -9.38
N LEU A 48 0.74 6.95 -8.82
CA LEU A 48 1.65 6.03 -9.50
C LEU A 48 0.90 4.88 -10.18
N LEU A 49 -0.15 4.40 -9.53
CA LEU A 49 -0.86 3.19 -9.95
C LEU A 49 -2.27 3.16 -9.38
N LEU A 50 -3.22 2.70 -10.21
CA LEU A 50 -4.53 2.25 -9.78
C LEU A 50 -4.59 0.72 -9.74
N LEU A 51 -4.92 0.18 -8.56
CA LEU A 51 -5.21 -1.22 -8.34
C LEU A 51 -6.72 -1.45 -8.41
N ALA A 52 -7.20 -1.95 -9.54
CA ALA A 52 -8.62 -2.23 -9.73
C ALA A 52 -9.02 -3.54 -9.04
N PRO A 53 -10.12 -3.57 -8.27
CA PRO A 53 -10.55 -4.76 -7.56
C PRO A 53 -11.06 -5.82 -8.53
N ILE A 54 -10.80 -7.08 -8.20
CA ILE A 54 -11.35 -8.22 -8.92
C ILE A 54 -12.48 -8.80 -8.09
N ALA A 55 -13.61 -9.09 -8.75
CA ALA A 55 -14.71 -9.80 -8.14
C ALA A 55 -14.21 -11.16 -7.63
N ALA A 56 -14.45 -11.44 -6.35
CA ALA A 56 -14.10 -12.72 -5.78
C ALA A 56 -14.93 -13.82 -6.46
N ALA A 57 -14.24 -14.86 -6.93
CA ALA A 57 -14.86 -16.08 -7.45
C ALA A 57 -14.35 -17.29 -6.67
N GLY A 58 -15.21 -18.30 -6.51
CA GLY A 58 -14.89 -19.54 -5.76
C GLY A 58 -15.07 -19.40 -4.24
N ASN A 59 -14.54 -20.39 -3.50
CA ASN A 59 -14.73 -20.47 -2.04
C ASN A 59 -13.91 -19.40 -1.29
N ALA A 60 -14.57 -18.69 -0.37
CA ALA A 60 -13.96 -17.61 0.40
C ALA A 60 -13.09 -18.10 1.58
N SER A 61 -13.15 -19.38 1.93
CA SER A 61 -12.41 -19.97 3.06
C SER A 61 -10.91 -20.16 2.79
N THR A 62 -10.46 -20.07 1.54
CA THR A 62 -9.04 -20.19 1.19
C THR A 62 -8.24 -19.02 1.77
N GLN A 63 -7.20 -19.34 2.54
CA GLN A 63 -6.23 -18.37 3.03
C GLN A 63 -5.42 -17.82 1.85
N VAL A 64 -5.24 -16.50 1.81
CA VAL A 64 -4.35 -15.81 0.88
C VAL A 64 -3.37 -14.95 1.67
N LEU A 65 -2.22 -14.64 1.08
CA LEU A 65 -1.19 -13.82 1.70
C LEU A 65 -1.29 -12.40 1.18
N CYS A 66 -1.34 -11.40 2.06
CA CYS A 66 -1.26 -10.01 1.64
C CYS A 66 0.14 -9.69 1.10
N ASP A 67 0.26 -9.26 -0.15
CA ASP A 67 1.55 -8.91 -0.76
C ASP A 67 2.22 -7.72 -0.06
N LEU A 68 1.45 -6.86 0.61
CA LEU A 68 1.96 -5.67 1.29
C LEU A 68 2.36 -5.91 2.75
N CYS A 69 1.44 -6.40 3.60
CA CYS A 69 1.71 -6.61 5.03
C CYS A 69 2.05 -8.04 5.41
N GLN A 70 2.10 -8.97 4.44
CA GLN A 70 2.43 -10.39 4.64
C GLN A 70 1.52 -11.11 5.66
N ARG A 71 0.35 -10.54 5.98
CA ARG A 71 -0.68 -11.20 6.78
C ARG A 71 -1.39 -12.25 5.94
N SER A 72 -1.42 -13.49 6.41
CA SER A 72 -2.29 -14.54 5.88
C SER A 72 -3.70 -14.38 6.43
N ALA A 73 -4.70 -14.36 5.55
CA ALA A 73 -6.10 -14.26 5.94
C ALA A 73 -7.04 -14.79 4.83
N PRO A 74 -8.27 -15.18 5.17
CA PRO A 74 -9.29 -15.56 4.20
C PRO A 74 -9.76 -14.38 3.33
N ARG A 75 -10.43 -14.70 2.22
CA ARG A 75 -10.83 -13.73 1.17
C ARG A 75 -11.93 -12.74 1.57
N HIS A 76 -12.46 -12.83 2.79
CA HIS A 76 -13.31 -11.77 3.37
C HIS A 76 -12.51 -10.62 3.97
N TYR A 77 -11.25 -10.85 4.36
CA TYR A 77 -10.34 -9.80 4.83
C TYR A 77 -9.38 -9.31 3.75
N LEU A 78 -9.06 -10.16 2.77
CA LEU A 78 -8.20 -9.84 1.64
C LEU A 78 -9.01 -9.74 0.34
N GLN A 79 -8.45 -9.07 -0.66
CA GLN A 79 -9.03 -8.93 -1.98
C GLN A 79 -7.93 -9.02 -3.04
N MET A 80 -8.26 -9.64 -4.17
CA MET A 80 -7.41 -9.63 -5.35
C MET A 80 -7.64 -8.32 -6.11
N PHE A 81 -6.54 -7.69 -6.51
CA PHE A 81 -6.50 -6.52 -7.35
C PHE A 81 -5.70 -6.81 -8.62
N ARG A 82 -5.98 -6.05 -9.66
CA ARG A 82 -5.18 -6.00 -10.87
C ARG A 82 -4.62 -4.61 -11.09
N ALA A 83 -3.41 -4.58 -11.63
CA ALA A 83 -2.77 -3.41 -12.17
C ALA A 83 -2.56 -3.60 -13.66
N GLU A 84 -2.86 -2.58 -14.46
CA GLU A 84 -2.50 -2.59 -15.87
C GLU A 84 -0.98 -2.49 -16.02
N VAL A 85 -0.41 -3.31 -16.90
CA VAL A 85 1.02 -3.19 -17.24
C VAL A 85 1.23 -1.93 -18.07
N PRO A 86 2.19 -1.05 -17.72
CA PRO A 86 2.48 0.15 -18.49
C PRO A 86 2.68 -0.13 -19.99
N GLY A 87 2.06 0.70 -20.83
CA GLY A 87 2.13 0.57 -22.29
C GLY A 87 1.28 -0.57 -22.89
N SER A 88 0.59 -1.37 -22.08
CA SER A 88 -0.21 -2.50 -22.58
C SER A 88 -1.55 -2.10 -23.18
N LYS A 89 -2.06 -0.89 -22.92
CA LYS A 89 -3.36 -0.38 -23.41
C LYS A 89 -4.52 -1.32 -23.07
N GLY A 90 -4.59 -1.74 -21.82
CA GLY A 90 -5.61 -2.63 -21.26
C GLY A 90 -5.48 -4.09 -21.68
N ARG A 91 -4.34 -4.50 -22.26
CA ARG A 91 -4.16 -5.88 -22.77
C ARG A 91 -3.48 -6.81 -21.77
N ARG A 92 -2.69 -6.28 -20.84
CA ARG A 92 -1.93 -7.08 -19.88
C ARG A 92 -2.10 -6.52 -18.48
N TYR A 93 -2.27 -7.44 -17.53
CA TYR A 93 -2.49 -7.11 -16.13
C TYR A 93 -1.57 -7.95 -15.24
N ARG A 94 -1.13 -7.37 -14.13
CA ARG A 94 -0.51 -8.10 -13.01
C ARG A 94 -1.44 -8.10 -11.82
N TYR A 95 -1.38 -9.15 -11.02
CA TYR A 95 -2.33 -9.44 -9.97
C TYR A 95 -1.64 -9.45 -8.61
N VAL A 96 -2.31 -8.89 -7.60
CA VAL A 96 -1.82 -8.82 -6.22
C VAL A 96 -2.96 -9.05 -5.25
N SER A 97 -2.68 -9.64 -4.09
CA SER A 97 -3.62 -9.76 -2.98
C SER A 97 -3.30 -8.75 -1.90
N LEU A 98 -4.26 -7.88 -1.57
CA LEU A 98 -4.11 -6.86 -0.53
C LEU A 98 -5.22 -6.95 0.52
N CYS A 99 -5.00 -6.36 1.69
CA CYS A 99 -6.06 -6.18 2.68
C CYS A 99 -7.16 -5.26 2.16
N ARG A 100 -8.41 -5.60 2.46
CA ARG A 100 -9.56 -4.73 2.16
C ARG A 100 -9.59 -3.47 3.01
N ASP A 101 -8.98 -3.52 4.19
CA ASP A 101 -8.76 -2.39 5.09
C ASP A 101 -7.33 -1.86 4.88
N PRO A 102 -7.15 -0.76 4.11
CA PRO A 102 -5.84 -0.22 3.81
C PRO A 102 -5.16 0.35 5.06
N GLY A 103 -5.89 1.04 5.94
CA GLY A 103 -5.31 1.65 7.14
C GLY A 103 -4.75 0.60 8.10
N GLY A 104 -5.50 -0.48 8.36
CA GLY A 104 -4.97 -1.60 9.13
C GLY A 104 -3.84 -2.35 8.42
N CYS A 105 -3.81 -2.36 7.08
CA CYS A 105 -2.73 -2.96 6.32
C CYS A 105 -1.42 -2.18 6.48
N GLU A 106 -1.49 -0.86 6.34
CA GLU A 106 -0.36 0.05 6.51
C GLU A 106 0.18 -0.04 7.93
N ALA A 107 -0.67 -0.07 8.95
CA ALA A 107 -0.25 -0.23 10.35
C ALA A 107 0.47 -1.55 10.65
N ARG A 108 0.23 -2.61 9.86
CA ARG A 108 0.91 -3.92 10.00
C ARG A 108 2.16 -4.03 9.15
N ARG A 109 2.33 -3.16 8.15
CA ARG A 109 3.46 -3.21 7.23
C ARG A 109 4.75 -2.93 8.02
N SER A 110 5.69 -3.87 7.94
CA SER A 110 7.00 -3.74 8.58
C SER A 110 8.04 -3.28 7.55
N GLY A 111 9.04 -2.50 7.98
CA GLY A 111 10.15 -2.08 7.11
C GLY A 111 9.88 -0.82 6.27
N GLY A 112 8.99 0.06 6.74
CA GLY A 112 8.67 1.33 6.08
C GLY A 112 8.17 1.10 4.65
N ASP A 113 8.79 1.78 3.70
CA ASP A 113 8.36 1.78 2.29
C ASP A 113 8.91 0.65 1.42
N THR A 114 9.85 -0.14 1.94
CA THR A 114 10.43 -1.31 1.24
C THR A 114 9.37 -2.27 0.67
N PRO A 115 8.31 -2.67 1.40
CA PRO A 115 7.29 -3.57 0.85
C PRO A 115 6.49 -2.95 -0.30
N VAL A 116 6.32 -1.62 -0.33
CA VAL A 116 5.65 -0.92 -1.43
C VAL A 116 6.55 -0.90 -2.66
N GLU A 117 7.85 -0.68 -2.49
CA GLU A 117 8.82 -0.74 -3.59
C GLU A 117 8.88 -2.14 -4.21
N VAL A 118 8.86 -3.19 -3.39
CA VAL A 118 8.78 -4.59 -3.85
C VAL A 118 7.46 -4.87 -4.57
N LEU A 119 6.34 -4.35 -4.07
CA LEU A 119 5.05 -4.45 -4.76
C LEU A 119 5.11 -3.76 -6.13
N LEU A 120 5.67 -2.55 -6.19
CA LEU A 120 5.80 -1.75 -7.40
C LEU A 120 6.70 -2.43 -8.44
N SER A 121 7.84 -3.01 -8.07
CA SER A 121 8.69 -3.75 -9.02
C SER A 121 7.96 -4.98 -9.60
N ARG A 122 7.23 -5.71 -8.75
CA ARG A 122 6.38 -6.83 -9.17
C ARG A 122 5.23 -6.42 -10.07
N VAL A 123 4.67 -5.23 -9.91
CA VAL A 123 3.50 -4.77 -10.65
C VAL A 123 3.86 -4.00 -11.92
N LEU A 124 4.84 -3.12 -11.86
CA LEU A 124 5.25 -2.24 -12.96
C LEU A 124 6.39 -2.85 -13.80
N GLY A 125 7.20 -3.73 -13.23
CA GLY A 125 8.25 -4.44 -13.97
C GLY A 125 9.50 -3.63 -14.26
N ASN A 126 9.88 -2.74 -13.34
CA ASN A 126 11.18 -2.09 -13.32
C ASN A 126 12.15 -2.88 -12.44
#